data_AF-A0A818RC29-F1
#
_entry.id   AF-A0A818RC29-F1
#
_cell.length_a   1.000
_cell.length_b   1.000
_cell.length_c   1.000
_cell.angle_alpha   90.00
_cell.angle_beta   90.00
_cell.angle_gamma   90.00
#
_symmetry.space_group_name_H-M   'P 1'
#
loop_
_entity.id
_entity.type
_entity.pdbx_description
1 polymer ?
#
loop_
_entity_poly.entity_id
_entity_poly.type
_entity_poly.pdbx_seq_one_letter_code
_entity_poly.pdbx_strand_id
1 'polypeptide(L)'
;MLSKPDVLNMLIKNYNETISCNALDLDLMYDYRHGSQAKQHSVLKSKPDSLLFQLYIDEIGVTNPIGAKKDTQKITMIYFQLEDLPNNVKSMLKSIGLLAMCHSAHLSAKSNRRKFFDSIVEDLNALQTDGLYIPALRGRLNFAFSVVTGDHLASNDIGGFQKSFSNGQFCRHCHINYDQRFIPLYEISHVQRTQDQHDNLVQQVLRLNNNNVIGGVIDKSPLSELIGFHAVISLPNDVMHDLNEGIRREVFF
;
A
#
# COMPACT_ATOMS: atom_id res chain seq x y z
N MET A 1 -7.25 12.81 -16.32
CA MET A 1 -8.27 11.74 -16.48
C MET A 1 -9.68 12.23 -16.18
N LEU A 2 -9.91 12.78 -14.98
CA LEU A 2 -11.23 13.20 -14.47
C LEU A 2 -11.87 14.42 -15.15
N SER A 3 -11.13 15.12 -16.01
CA SER A 3 -11.64 16.23 -16.82
C SER A 3 -12.46 15.78 -18.04
N LYS A 4 -12.45 14.48 -18.38
CA LYS A 4 -13.21 13.93 -19.49
C LYS A 4 -14.63 13.54 -19.02
N PRO A 5 -15.70 14.13 -19.57
CA PRO A 5 -17.08 13.84 -19.14
C PRO A 5 -17.44 12.36 -19.15
N ASP A 6 -17.01 11.61 -20.16
CA ASP A 6 -17.32 10.18 -20.28
C ASP A 6 -16.74 9.36 -19.12
N VAL A 7 -15.51 9.67 -18.69
CA VAL A 7 -14.86 8.97 -17.57
C VAL A 7 -15.57 9.28 -16.26
N LEU A 8 -16.00 10.54 -16.08
CA LEU A 8 -16.70 10.99 -14.91
C LEU A 8 -18.10 10.35 -14.79
N ASN A 9 -18.86 10.32 -15.89
CA ASN A 9 -20.16 9.65 -15.94
C ASN A 9 -20.04 8.15 -15.64
N MET A 10 -19.01 7.53 -16.19
CA MET A 10 -18.71 6.12 -15.95
C MET A 10 -18.35 5.85 -14.47
N LEU A 11 -17.54 6.72 -13.84
CA LEU A 11 -17.22 6.65 -12.42
C LEU A 11 -18.46 6.77 -11.55
N ILE A 12 -19.30 7.78 -11.80
CA ILE A 12 -20.54 8.01 -11.03
C ILE A 12 -21.47 6.80 -11.16
N LYS A 13 -21.64 6.26 -12.37
CA LYS A 13 -22.46 5.08 -12.61
C LYS A 13 -21.94 3.88 -11.80
N ASN A 14 -20.65 3.57 -11.89
CA ASN A 14 -20.04 2.44 -11.19
C ASN A 14 -20.11 2.59 -9.67
N TYR A 15 -19.87 3.79 -9.15
CA TYR A 15 -20.00 4.11 -7.73
C TYR A 15 -21.43 3.84 -7.22
N ASN A 16 -22.44 4.35 -7.94
CA ASN A 16 -23.85 4.14 -7.57
C ASN A 16 -24.24 2.66 -7.61
N GLU A 17 -23.79 1.92 -8.63
CA GLU A 17 -24.00 0.47 -8.72
C GLU A 17 -23.36 -0.24 -7.52
N THR A 18 -22.10 0.07 -7.21
CA THR A 18 -21.34 -0.57 -6.13
C THR A 18 -21.98 -0.35 -4.76
N ILE A 19 -22.50 0.85 -4.47
CA ILE A 19 -23.15 1.14 -3.18
C ILE A 19 -24.56 0.56 -3.11
N SER A 20 -25.27 0.48 -4.23
CA SER A 20 -26.57 -0.18 -4.28
C SER A 20 -26.47 -1.71 -4.13
N CYS A 21 -25.30 -2.28 -4.45
CA CYS A 21 -24.97 -3.67 -4.20
C CYS A 21 -24.75 -3.91 -2.70
N ASN A 22 -25.85 -4.02 -1.96
CA ASN A 22 -25.82 -4.68 -0.66
C ASN A 22 -25.42 -6.13 -0.90
N ALA A 23 -24.36 -6.60 -0.23
CA ALA A 23 -24.08 -8.02 -0.18
C ALA A 23 -25.33 -8.72 0.36
N LEU A 24 -26.00 -9.49 -0.48
CA LEU A 24 -27.19 -10.27 -0.10
C LEU A 24 -26.85 -11.28 1.00
N ASP A 25 -25.56 -11.62 1.11
CA ASP A 25 -24.94 -12.37 2.19
C ASP A 25 -24.03 -11.47 3.02
N LEU A 26 -24.19 -11.47 4.34
CA LEU A 26 -23.35 -10.70 5.28
C LEU A 26 -21.88 -11.13 5.28
N ASP A 27 -21.57 -12.28 4.68
CA ASP A 27 -20.24 -12.89 4.63
C ASP A 27 -19.44 -12.57 3.35
N LEU A 28 -20.01 -11.84 2.39
CA LEU A 28 -19.32 -11.50 1.13
C LEU A 28 -18.87 -10.04 1.08
N MET A 29 -17.56 -9.83 0.87
CA MET A 29 -16.98 -8.53 0.57
C MET A 29 -16.79 -8.34 -0.93
N TYR A 30 -17.53 -7.41 -1.53
CA TYR A 30 -17.42 -7.07 -2.96
C TYR A 30 -16.35 -6.03 -3.28
N ASP A 31 -16.02 -5.17 -2.32
CA ASP A 31 -15.12 -4.02 -2.51
C ASP A 31 -14.49 -3.60 -1.18
N TYR A 32 -13.39 -2.84 -1.24
CA TYR A 32 -12.73 -2.25 -0.07
C TYR A 32 -13.71 -1.47 0.81
N ARG A 33 -14.68 -0.77 0.21
CA ARG A 33 -15.74 -0.01 0.90
C ARG A 33 -16.55 -0.84 1.90
N HIS A 34 -16.69 -2.14 1.68
CA HIS A 34 -17.42 -3.03 2.58
C HIS A 34 -16.58 -3.49 3.78
N GLY A 35 -15.25 -3.35 3.69
CA GLY A 35 -14.31 -3.76 4.70
C GLY A 35 -14.40 -2.95 6.00
N SER A 36 -14.02 -3.59 7.10
CA SER A 36 -13.93 -2.93 8.41
C SER A 36 -13.01 -1.71 8.39
N GLN A 37 -11.93 -1.75 7.60
CA GLN A 37 -10.99 -0.64 7.45
C GLN A 37 -11.63 0.59 6.82
N ALA A 38 -12.36 0.43 5.71
CA ALA A 38 -13.09 1.52 5.09
C ALA A 38 -14.15 2.11 6.04
N LYS A 39 -14.86 1.26 6.80
CA LYS A 39 -15.84 1.70 7.81
C LYS A 39 -15.21 2.49 8.95
N GLN A 40 -13.94 2.24 9.27
CA GLN A 40 -13.21 2.94 10.33
C GLN A 40 -12.47 4.20 9.85
N HIS A 41 -12.22 4.31 8.54
CA HIS A 41 -11.49 5.39 7.89
C HIS A 41 -12.13 6.77 8.14
N SER A 42 -11.35 7.72 8.66
CA SER A 42 -11.84 9.05 9.06
C SER A 42 -12.47 9.83 7.91
N VAL A 43 -11.80 9.85 6.74
CA VAL A 43 -12.31 10.55 5.54
C VAL A 43 -13.64 9.95 5.08
N LEU A 44 -13.73 8.62 4.91
CA LEU A 44 -14.95 7.95 4.47
C LEU A 44 -16.12 8.08 5.47
N LYS A 45 -15.84 8.17 6.78
CA LYS A 45 -16.87 8.50 7.78
C LYS A 45 -17.44 9.90 7.59
N SER A 46 -16.58 10.88 7.29
CA SER A 46 -16.98 12.28 7.12
C SER A 46 -17.58 12.58 5.73
N LYS A 47 -17.07 11.89 4.70
CA LYS A 47 -17.34 12.11 3.28
C LYS A 47 -17.44 10.73 2.60
N PRO A 48 -18.56 10.00 2.74
CA PRO A 48 -18.72 8.64 2.21
C PRO A 48 -18.60 8.52 0.68
N ASP A 49 -18.77 9.65 -0.02
CA ASP A 49 -18.65 9.83 -1.46
C ASP A 49 -17.23 10.09 -1.96
N SER A 50 -16.24 10.11 -1.07
CA SER A 50 -14.83 10.24 -1.47
C SER A 50 -14.41 9.07 -2.34
N LEU A 51 -13.73 9.37 -3.47
CA LEU A 51 -13.19 8.33 -4.34
C LEU A 51 -11.96 7.68 -3.71
N LEU A 52 -11.91 6.35 -3.77
CA LEU A 52 -10.80 5.56 -3.29
C LEU A 52 -9.64 5.58 -4.27
N PHE A 53 -8.44 5.73 -3.72
CA PHE A 53 -7.20 5.53 -4.46
C PHE A 53 -6.26 4.61 -3.69
N GLN A 54 -5.68 3.66 -4.41
CA GLN A 54 -4.56 2.85 -3.95
C GLN A 54 -3.25 3.40 -4.49
N LEU A 55 -2.18 3.17 -3.73
CA LEU A 55 -0.81 3.36 -4.19
C LEU A 55 -0.19 2.01 -4.53
N TYR A 56 0.72 2.02 -5.50
CA TYR A 56 1.52 0.86 -5.85
C TYR A 56 2.99 1.27 -5.92
N ILE A 57 3.89 0.49 -5.31
CA ILE A 57 5.32 0.77 -5.28
C ILE A 57 6.06 -0.37 -5.99
N ASP A 58 6.90 0.01 -6.94
CA ASP A 58 7.73 -0.89 -7.73
C ASP A 58 9.14 -0.32 -7.88
N GLU A 59 10.11 -1.19 -8.15
CA GLU A 59 11.50 -0.81 -8.38
C GLU A 59 12.00 -1.36 -9.71
N ILE A 60 12.31 -0.45 -10.64
CA ILE A 60 12.77 -0.80 -11.99
C ILE A 60 14.28 -0.62 -12.12
N GLY A 61 14.96 -1.64 -12.65
CA GLY A 61 16.37 -1.54 -13.05
C GLY A 61 16.49 -0.98 -14.47
N VAL A 62 17.24 0.11 -14.65
CA VAL A 62 17.39 0.80 -15.95
C VAL A 62 18.58 0.25 -16.76
N THR A 63 19.47 -0.49 -16.11
CA THR A 63 20.66 -1.09 -16.72
C THR A 63 20.43 -2.52 -17.18
N ASN A 64 21.39 -3.07 -17.94
CA ASN A 64 21.39 -4.47 -18.34
C ASN A 64 21.10 -5.38 -17.12
N PRO A 65 20.08 -6.25 -17.17
CA PRO A 65 19.71 -7.12 -16.06
C PRO A 65 20.75 -8.21 -15.75
N ILE A 66 21.89 -8.22 -16.44
CA ILE A 66 22.97 -9.20 -16.33
C ILE A 66 24.29 -8.47 -15.98
N GLY A 67 24.97 -8.96 -14.94
CA GLY A 67 26.29 -8.49 -14.52
C GLY A 67 26.29 -7.69 -13.21
N ALA A 68 27.50 -7.40 -12.70
CA ALA A 68 27.72 -6.81 -11.38
C ALA A 68 27.09 -5.42 -11.15
N LYS A 69 26.62 -4.74 -12.20
CA LYS A 69 26.00 -3.42 -12.14
C LYS A 69 24.47 -3.44 -12.23
N LYS A 70 23.85 -4.61 -12.34
CA LYS A 70 22.40 -4.80 -12.47
C LYS A 70 21.57 -3.95 -11.50
N ASP A 71 22.02 -3.90 -10.24
CA ASP A 71 21.29 -3.26 -9.15
C ASP A 71 21.79 -1.84 -8.81
N THR A 72 22.70 -1.29 -9.62
CA THR A 72 23.32 0.02 -9.32
C THR A 72 22.50 1.21 -9.81
N GLN A 73 21.57 1.00 -10.75
CA GLN A 73 20.76 2.06 -11.36
C GLN A 73 19.29 1.65 -11.30
N LYS A 74 18.75 1.67 -10.09
CA LYS A 74 17.35 1.36 -9.83
C LYS A 74 16.56 2.62 -9.57
N ILE A 75 15.32 2.63 -10.05
CA ILE A 75 14.38 3.72 -9.82
C ILE A 75 13.20 3.15 -9.06
N THR A 76 12.94 3.72 -7.88
CA THR A 76 11.69 3.49 -7.16
C THR A 76 10.60 4.31 -7.82
N MET A 77 9.52 3.63 -8.18
CA MET A 77 8.34 4.18 -8.85
C MET A 77 7.16 4.07 -7.88
N ILE A 78 6.43 5.17 -7.73
CA ILE A 78 5.18 5.20 -6.97
C ILE A 78 4.07 5.54 -7.95
N TYR A 79 3.13 4.63 -8.07
CA TYR A 79 1.94 4.78 -8.89
C TYR A 79 0.71 4.96 -8.02
N PHE A 80 -0.36 5.44 -8.63
CA PHE A 80 -1.68 5.47 -8.03
C PHE A 80 -2.72 4.94 -9.01
N GLN A 81 -3.82 4.42 -8.47
CA GLN A 81 -4.97 4.01 -9.25
C GLN A 81 -6.25 4.31 -8.50
N LEU A 82 -7.28 4.77 -9.21
CA LEU A 82 -8.62 4.95 -8.63
C LEU A 82 -9.34 3.59 -8.57
N GLU A 83 -9.83 3.22 -7.40
CA GLU A 83 -10.49 1.92 -7.19
C GLU A 83 -11.95 1.91 -7.65
N ASP A 84 -12.61 3.08 -7.65
CA ASP A 84 -14.00 3.22 -8.07
C ASP A 84 -14.20 3.22 -9.59
N LEU A 85 -13.11 3.09 -10.37
CA LEU A 85 -13.22 2.84 -11.80
C LEU A 85 -13.84 1.46 -12.05
N PRO A 86 -14.61 1.27 -13.13
CA PRO A 86 -15.05 -0.05 -13.57
C PRO A 86 -13.86 -1.00 -13.81
N ASN A 87 -14.05 -2.28 -13.52
CA ASN A 87 -12.99 -3.31 -13.61
C ASN A 87 -12.32 -3.38 -15.01
N ASN A 88 -13.10 -3.22 -16.08
CA ASN A 88 -12.58 -3.21 -17.45
C ASN A 88 -11.72 -1.97 -17.77
N VAL A 89 -11.86 -0.88 -17.00
CA VAL A 89 -11.01 0.31 -17.13
C VAL A 89 -9.82 0.22 -16.16
N LYS A 90 -10.03 -0.30 -14.94
CA LYS A 90 -8.95 -0.56 -13.97
C LYS A 90 -7.88 -1.49 -14.53
N SER A 91 -8.26 -2.50 -15.31
CA SER A 91 -7.28 -3.40 -15.92
C SER A 91 -6.44 -2.76 -17.04
N MET A 92 -6.75 -1.53 -17.46
CA MET A 92 -6.01 -0.85 -18.52
C MET A 92 -4.82 -0.08 -17.94
N LEU A 93 -3.65 -0.19 -18.57
CA LEU A 93 -2.44 0.55 -18.20
C LEU A 93 -2.66 2.07 -18.13
N LYS A 94 -3.52 2.63 -19.00
CA LYS A 94 -3.87 4.06 -19.00
C LYS A 94 -4.61 4.53 -17.74
N SER A 95 -5.08 3.62 -16.89
CA SER A 95 -5.74 3.92 -15.62
C SER A 95 -4.76 4.01 -14.44
N ILE A 96 -3.51 3.58 -14.65
CA ILE A 96 -2.43 3.65 -13.67
C ILE A 96 -1.71 4.98 -13.88
N GLY A 97 -1.75 5.84 -12.86
CA GLY A 97 -1.05 7.11 -12.87
C GLY A 97 0.31 6.97 -12.20
N LEU A 98 1.35 7.60 -12.77
CA LEU A 98 2.62 7.79 -12.09
C LEU A 98 2.48 8.96 -11.10
N LEU A 99 2.73 8.71 -9.82
CA LEU A 99 2.70 9.73 -8.77
C LEU A 99 4.09 10.36 -8.59
N ALA A 100 5.11 9.51 -8.41
CA ALA A 100 6.48 9.96 -8.15
C ALA A 100 7.50 8.93 -8.61
N MET A 101 8.72 9.39 -8.86
CA MET A 101 9.86 8.52 -9.16
C MET A 101 11.12 9.08 -8.51
N CYS A 102 11.99 8.21 -8.01
CA CYS A 102 13.26 8.59 -7.40
C CYS A 102 14.30 7.52 -7.65
N HIS A 103 15.55 7.93 -7.89
CA HIS A 103 16.65 6.99 -7.95
C HIS A 103 16.83 6.32 -6.58
N SER A 104 16.72 4.98 -6.52
CA SER A 104 16.65 4.21 -5.27
C SER A 104 17.84 4.48 -4.34
N ALA A 105 19.03 4.76 -4.91
CA ALA A 105 20.20 5.10 -4.13
C ALA A 105 20.00 6.35 -3.25
N HIS A 106 19.20 7.33 -3.68
CA HIS A 106 18.91 8.52 -2.86
C HIS A 106 18.00 8.19 -1.67
N LEU A 107 17.14 7.17 -1.80
CA LEU A 107 16.24 6.73 -0.73
C LEU A 107 16.94 5.87 0.34
N SER A 108 18.20 5.47 0.11
CA SER A 108 19.01 4.78 1.13
C SER A 108 19.32 5.66 2.34
N ALA A 109 19.44 6.97 2.14
CA ALA A 109 19.63 7.93 3.21
C ALA A 109 18.28 8.28 3.85
N LYS A 110 18.12 7.99 5.15
CA LYS A 110 16.89 8.21 5.92
C LYS A 110 16.34 9.65 5.78
N SER A 111 17.21 10.65 5.77
CA SER A 111 16.83 12.06 5.61
C SER A 111 16.23 12.37 4.24
N ASN A 112 16.83 11.88 3.15
CA ASN A 112 16.32 12.06 1.80
C ASN A 112 15.01 11.30 1.60
N ARG A 113 14.95 10.07 2.11
CA ARG A 113 13.75 9.26 2.08
C ARG A 113 12.59 9.95 2.79
N ARG A 114 12.83 10.48 3.99
CA ARG A 114 11.82 11.23 4.74
C ARG A 114 11.32 12.43 3.94
N LYS A 115 12.22 13.27 3.41
CA LYS A 115 11.85 14.42 2.56
C LYS A 115 11.02 14.03 1.34
N PHE A 116 11.40 12.96 0.65
CA PHE A 116 10.70 12.50 -0.54
C PHE A 116 9.26 12.08 -0.22
N PHE A 117 9.06 11.27 0.82
CA PHE A 117 7.73 10.81 1.21
C PHE A 117 6.91 11.89 1.90
N ASP A 118 7.52 12.83 2.63
CA ASP A 118 6.80 13.94 3.26
C ASP A 118 6.06 14.79 2.22
N SER A 119 6.71 15.12 1.09
CA SER A 119 6.07 15.85 0.00
C SER A 119 4.88 15.07 -0.59
N ILE A 120 5.04 13.75 -0.76
CA ILE A 120 3.95 12.89 -1.28
C ILE A 120 2.79 12.84 -0.27
N VAL A 121 3.09 12.66 1.01
CA VAL A 121 2.07 12.58 2.07
C VAL A 121 1.32 13.90 2.21
N GLU A 122 2.03 15.03 2.12
CA GLU A 122 1.41 16.37 2.14
C GLU A 122 0.39 16.53 0.99
N ASP A 123 0.80 16.23 -0.24
CA ASP A 123 -0.07 16.33 -1.42
C ASP A 123 -1.29 15.38 -1.32
N LEU A 124 -1.07 14.13 -0.89
CA LEU A 124 -2.14 13.15 -0.74
C LEU A 124 -3.09 13.51 0.40
N ASN A 125 -2.59 14.07 1.51
CA ASN A 125 -3.44 14.54 2.59
C ASN A 125 -4.28 15.74 2.14
N ALA A 126 -3.70 16.70 1.43
CA ALA A 126 -4.45 17.83 0.85
C ALA A 126 -5.54 17.33 -0.11
N LEU A 127 -5.25 16.30 -0.91
CA LEU A 127 -6.24 15.66 -1.79
C LEU A 127 -7.40 15.04 -1.00
N GLN A 128 -7.13 14.46 0.18
CA GLN A 128 -8.15 13.86 1.04
C GLN A 128 -8.97 14.90 1.84
N THR A 129 -8.33 15.97 2.33
CA THR A 129 -8.99 17.00 3.15
C THR A 129 -9.74 18.03 2.30
N ASP A 130 -9.08 18.53 1.26
CA ASP A 130 -9.56 19.68 0.49
C ASP A 130 -10.28 19.22 -0.79
N GLY A 131 -9.91 18.05 -1.32
CA GLY A 131 -10.42 17.54 -2.58
C GLY A 131 -9.98 18.37 -3.79
N LEU A 132 -10.30 17.86 -4.97
CA LEU A 132 -9.98 18.47 -6.26
C LEU A 132 -11.21 19.15 -6.85
N TYR A 133 -11.10 20.43 -7.24
CA TYR A 133 -12.18 21.09 -7.97
C TYR A 133 -12.28 20.52 -9.39
N ILE A 134 -13.45 20.01 -9.74
CA ILE A 134 -13.74 19.46 -11.06
C ILE A 134 -14.72 20.40 -11.76
N PRO A 135 -14.29 21.17 -12.79
CA PRO A 135 -15.16 22.11 -13.50
C PRO A 135 -16.42 21.46 -14.06
N ALA A 136 -16.31 20.21 -14.55
CA ALA A 136 -17.44 19.44 -15.08
C ALA A 136 -18.51 19.12 -14.02
N LEU A 137 -18.13 19.01 -12.73
CA LEU A 137 -19.06 18.82 -11.61
C LEU A 137 -19.50 20.14 -10.97
N ARG A 138 -18.85 21.26 -11.31
CA ARG A 138 -18.96 22.55 -10.60
C ARG A 138 -18.79 22.38 -9.08
N GLY A 139 -17.94 21.44 -8.65
CA GLY A 139 -17.80 21.05 -7.26
C GLY A 139 -16.43 20.44 -6.97
N ARG A 140 -16.16 20.20 -5.68
CA ARG A 140 -14.95 19.52 -5.23
C ARG A 140 -15.24 18.04 -5.06
N LEU A 141 -14.39 17.22 -5.66
CA LEU A 141 -14.39 15.77 -5.51
C LEU A 141 -13.35 15.41 -4.45
N ASN A 142 -13.77 14.69 -3.41
CA ASN A 142 -12.89 14.25 -2.34
C ASN A 142 -12.32 12.87 -2.66
N PHE A 143 -11.22 12.54 -2.00
CA PHE A 143 -10.53 11.27 -2.17
C PHE A 143 -10.24 10.65 -0.82
N ALA A 144 -10.08 9.34 -0.77
CA ALA A 144 -9.67 8.60 0.42
C ALA A 144 -8.64 7.55 0.03
N PHE A 145 -7.57 7.48 0.82
CA PHE A 145 -6.56 6.45 0.67
C PHE A 145 -7.14 5.08 1.05
N SER A 146 -6.82 4.05 0.27
CA SER A 146 -7.19 2.65 0.58
C SER A 146 -6.00 1.87 1.13
N VAL A 147 -5.05 1.52 0.26
CA VAL A 147 -3.92 0.63 0.55
C VAL A 147 -2.68 1.02 -0.26
N VAL A 148 -1.52 0.55 0.18
CA VAL A 148 -0.29 0.52 -0.61
C VAL A 148 0.05 -0.93 -0.95
N THR A 149 0.18 -1.22 -2.23
CA THR A 149 0.59 -2.54 -2.74
C THR A 149 2.03 -2.48 -3.28
N GLY A 150 2.69 -3.62 -3.30
CA GLY A 150 4.04 -3.79 -3.83
C GLY A 150 4.57 -5.16 -3.43
N ASP A 151 5.69 -5.56 -4.00
CA ASP A 151 6.34 -6.81 -3.65
C ASP A 151 6.69 -6.88 -2.13
N HIS A 152 7.09 -8.06 -1.65
CA HIS A 152 7.37 -8.25 -0.22
C HIS A 152 8.48 -7.33 0.28
N LEU A 153 9.48 -7.07 -0.56
CA LEU A 153 10.63 -6.25 -0.20
C LEU A 153 10.25 -4.77 -0.06
N ALA A 154 9.53 -4.23 -1.05
CA ALA A 154 9.03 -2.86 -1.08
C ALA A 154 7.99 -2.64 0.02
N SER A 155 7.08 -3.58 0.24
CA SER A 155 6.08 -3.53 1.31
C SER A 155 6.74 -3.52 2.69
N ASN A 156 7.72 -4.38 2.95
CA ASN A 156 8.44 -4.34 4.21
C ASN A 156 9.25 -3.04 4.35
N ASP A 157 9.89 -2.57 3.28
CA ASP A 157 10.65 -1.32 3.29
C ASP A 157 9.74 -0.15 3.68
N ILE A 158 8.64 0.06 2.94
CA ILE A 158 7.73 1.18 3.16
C ILE A 158 7.00 1.06 4.51
N GLY A 159 6.79 -0.15 5.02
CA GLY A 159 6.21 -0.38 6.34
C GLY A 159 7.16 -0.08 7.51
N GLY A 160 8.47 0.09 7.26
CA GLY A 160 9.46 0.23 8.34
C GLY A 160 9.82 -1.11 9.00
N PHE A 161 9.63 -2.21 8.28
CA PHE A 161 10.01 -3.56 8.71
C PHE A 161 11.39 -3.94 8.17
N GLN A 162 12.00 -4.96 8.77
CA GLN A 162 13.24 -5.51 8.25
C GLN A 162 13.05 -6.11 6.85
N LYS A 163 14.09 -5.98 6.04
CA LYS A 163 14.16 -6.51 4.67
C LYS A 163 14.89 -7.85 4.58
N SER A 164 15.29 -8.39 5.74
CA SER A 164 15.86 -9.73 5.86
C SER A 164 14.72 -10.72 6.10
N PHE A 165 14.56 -11.66 5.17
CA PHE A 165 13.55 -12.71 5.24
C PHE A 165 14.12 -14.05 5.71
N SER A 166 15.37 -14.07 6.15
CA SER A 166 16.10 -15.28 6.55
C SER A 166 16.42 -15.35 8.05
N ASN A 167 15.88 -14.44 8.85
CA ASN A 167 16.12 -14.39 10.30
C ASN A 167 15.01 -13.63 11.07
N GLY A 168 14.95 -13.86 12.38
CA GLY A 168 14.08 -13.13 13.31
C GLY A 168 12.59 -13.16 12.92
N GLN A 169 11.87 -12.11 13.29
CA GLN A 169 10.47 -11.90 12.90
C GLN A 169 10.41 -11.16 11.57
N PHE A 170 10.19 -11.90 10.48
CA PHE A 170 10.24 -11.36 9.11
C PHE A 170 8.87 -10.99 8.55
N CYS A 171 7.79 -11.52 9.13
CA CYS A 171 6.43 -11.28 8.66
C CYS A 171 5.89 -9.92 9.12
N ARG A 172 5.31 -9.16 8.19
CA ARG A 172 4.62 -7.89 8.50
C ARG A 172 3.26 -8.10 9.18
N HIS A 173 2.62 -9.25 8.96
CA HIS A 173 1.26 -9.55 9.42
C HIS A 173 1.20 -10.26 10.77
N CYS A 174 2.26 -10.97 11.16
CA CYS A 174 2.29 -11.75 12.40
C CYS A 174 3.67 -11.75 13.06
N HIS A 175 3.72 -12.23 14.31
CA HIS A 175 4.92 -12.30 15.14
C HIS A 175 5.67 -13.64 15.02
N ILE A 176 5.51 -14.36 13.91
CA ILE A 176 6.19 -15.63 13.70
C ILE A 176 7.71 -15.43 13.58
N ASN A 177 8.49 -16.31 14.20
CA ASN A 177 9.93 -16.33 14.03
C ASN A 177 10.35 -17.19 12.82
N TYR A 178 11.50 -16.88 12.24
CA TYR A 178 12.02 -17.56 11.05
C TYR A 178 12.20 -19.07 11.22
N ASP A 179 12.59 -19.53 12.40
CA ASP A 179 12.72 -20.95 12.76
C ASP A 179 11.38 -21.70 12.72
N GLN A 180 10.27 -21.00 12.89
CA GLN A 180 8.91 -21.57 12.88
C GLN A 180 8.23 -21.54 11.49
N ARG A 181 8.88 -20.99 10.46
CA ARG A 181 8.25 -20.70 9.15
C ARG A 181 7.66 -21.90 8.40
N PHE A 182 8.15 -23.11 8.67
CA PHE A 182 7.66 -24.34 8.04
C PHE A 182 6.60 -25.07 8.87
N ILE A 183 6.31 -24.57 10.07
CA ILE A 183 5.28 -25.14 10.92
C ILE A 183 3.93 -24.59 10.43
N PRO A 184 2.95 -25.46 10.11
CA PRO A 184 1.63 -25.00 9.71
C PRO A 184 1.02 -24.06 10.76
N LEU A 185 0.35 -22.99 10.32
CA LEU A 185 -0.17 -21.94 11.22
C LEU A 185 -1.19 -22.45 12.25
N TYR A 186 -1.83 -23.60 12.01
CA TYR A 186 -2.75 -24.24 12.95
C TYR A 186 -2.03 -25.09 14.02
N GLU A 187 -0.75 -25.39 13.83
CA GLU A 187 0.10 -26.13 14.77
C GLU A 187 0.93 -25.18 15.67
N ILE A 188 0.87 -23.88 15.41
CA ILE A 188 1.49 -22.85 16.23
C ILE A 188 0.46 -21.85 16.74
N SER A 189 0.65 -21.38 17.97
CA SER A 189 -0.06 -20.21 18.50
C SER A 189 0.48 -18.95 17.82
N HIS A 190 0.14 -18.76 16.55
CA HIS A 190 0.56 -17.57 15.81
C HIS A 190 -0.25 -16.36 16.28
N VAL A 191 0.45 -15.26 16.56
CA VAL A 191 -0.17 -14.00 17.01
C VAL A 191 -0.10 -13.02 15.85
N GLN A 192 -1.28 -12.61 15.37
CA GLN A 192 -1.38 -11.51 14.41
C GLN A 192 -0.89 -10.22 15.04
N ARG A 193 -0.21 -9.40 14.24
CA ARG A 193 0.27 -8.10 14.69
C ARG A 193 -0.93 -7.16 14.81
N THR A 194 -1.07 -6.49 15.95
CA THR A 194 -2.06 -5.40 16.11
C THR A 194 -1.40 -4.04 15.92
N GLN A 195 -2.22 -3.01 15.67
CA GLN A 195 -1.74 -1.63 15.53
C GLN A 195 -1.03 -1.15 16.80
N ASP A 196 -1.66 -1.30 17.96
CA ASP A 196 -1.07 -0.93 19.25
C ASP A 196 0.26 -1.65 19.54
N GLN A 197 0.34 -2.95 19.24
CA GLN A 197 1.59 -3.70 19.40
C GLN A 197 2.70 -3.17 18.49
N HIS A 198 2.35 -2.87 17.23
CA HIS A 198 3.31 -2.31 16.27
C HIS A 198 3.78 -0.92 16.69
N ASP A 199 2.88 -0.03 17.10
CA ASP A 199 3.23 1.31 17.56
C ASP A 199 4.16 1.27 18.78
N ASN A 200 3.91 0.36 19.73
CA ASN A 200 4.82 0.14 20.86
C ASN A 200 6.22 -0.31 20.42
N LEU A 201 6.32 -1.19 19.41
CA LEU A 201 7.62 -1.61 18.86
C LEU A 201 8.33 -0.45 18.16
N VAL A 202 7.61 0.35 17.37
CA VAL A 202 8.16 1.55 16.72
C VAL A 202 8.71 2.52 17.76
N GLN A 203 7.99 2.78 18.85
CA GLN A 203 8.48 3.65 19.93
C GLN A 203 9.75 3.12 20.61
N GLN A 204 9.85 1.81 20.79
CA GLN A 204 11.07 1.19 21.34
C GLN A 204 12.26 1.37 20.40
N VAL A 205 12.07 1.09 19.10
CA VAL A 205 13.11 1.26 18.08
C VAL A 205 13.61 2.71 18.03
N LEU A 206 12.69 3.68 18.02
CA LEU A 206 13.05 5.10 17.96
C LEU A 206 13.82 5.60 19.20
N ARG A 207 13.64 4.96 20.37
CA ARG A 207 14.37 5.31 21.60
C ARG A 207 15.80 4.78 21.63
N LEU A 208 16.07 3.65 20.95
CA LEU A 208 17.35 2.96 21.09
C LEU A 208 18.48 3.57 20.25
N ASN A 209 18.21 4.51 19.34
CA ASN A 209 19.18 5.25 18.47
C ASN A 209 20.20 4.39 17.68
N ASN A 210 20.19 3.08 17.84
CA ASN A 210 21.00 2.11 17.14
C ASN A 210 20.12 1.39 16.09
N ASN A 211 20.73 0.83 15.04
CA ASN A 211 20.08 0.04 13.98
C ASN A 211 19.49 -1.29 14.50
N ASN A 212 18.78 -1.25 15.61
CA ASN A 212 18.21 -2.40 16.29
C ASN A 212 16.91 -2.79 15.60
N VAL A 213 16.79 -4.09 15.31
CA VAL A 213 15.54 -4.69 14.86
C VAL A 213 14.80 -5.19 16.09
N ILE A 214 13.64 -4.62 16.40
CA ILE A 214 12.80 -5.09 17.51
C ILE A 214 11.51 -5.61 16.93
N GLY A 215 11.30 -6.90 17.16
CA GLY A 215 10.15 -7.62 16.64
C GLY A 215 9.90 -7.41 15.15
N GLY A 216 10.97 -7.46 14.35
CA GLY A 216 10.93 -7.25 12.89
C GLY A 216 10.78 -5.79 12.44
N VAL A 217 10.65 -4.83 13.36
CA VAL A 217 10.55 -3.39 13.06
C VAL A 217 11.93 -2.75 13.10
N ILE A 218 12.23 -1.90 12.12
CA ILE A 218 13.49 -1.17 11.99
C ILE A 218 13.33 0.34 12.08
N ASP A 219 12.15 0.86 11.76
CA ASP A 219 11.89 2.30 11.76
C ASP A 219 10.38 2.60 11.74
N LYS A 220 10.01 3.86 11.94
CA LYS A 220 8.67 4.36 11.62
C LYS A 220 8.48 4.38 10.10
N SER A 221 7.35 3.91 9.61
CA SER A 221 7.00 4.04 8.18
C SER A 221 7.05 5.52 7.75
N PRO A 222 7.64 5.85 6.59
CA PRO A 222 7.59 7.20 6.04
C PRO A 222 6.17 7.66 5.66
N LEU A 223 5.21 6.74 5.55
CA LEU A 223 3.81 7.05 5.25
C LEU A 223 2.95 7.21 6.52
N SER A 224 3.55 7.22 7.72
CA SER A 224 2.80 7.24 8.98
C SER A 224 1.88 8.44 9.17
N GLU A 225 2.15 9.55 8.47
CA GLU A 225 1.32 10.76 8.54
C GLU A 225 0.25 10.80 7.44
N LEU A 226 0.19 9.80 6.54
CA LEU A 226 -0.85 9.70 5.54
C LEU A 226 -2.17 9.32 6.21
N ILE A 227 -3.21 10.13 6.01
CA ILE A 227 -4.53 9.87 6.59
C ILE A 227 -5.04 8.50 6.12
N GLY A 228 -5.40 7.65 7.07
CA GLY A 228 -5.90 6.30 6.81
C GLY A 228 -4.82 5.22 6.68
N PHE A 229 -3.53 5.58 6.69
CA PHE A 229 -2.44 4.63 6.62
C PHE A 229 -2.03 4.09 7.98
N HIS A 230 -1.82 2.78 8.06
CA HIS A 230 -1.06 2.15 9.12
C HIS A 230 -0.36 0.88 8.60
N ALA A 231 0.93 0.71 8.90
CA ALA A 231 1.78 -0.32 8.30
C ALA A 231 1.25 -1.77 8.44
N VAL A 232 0.49 -2.04 9.49
CA VAL A 232 -0.11 -3.37 9.76
C VAL A 232 -1.32 -3.68 8.89
N ILE A 233 -2.11 -2.67 8.50
CA ILE A 233 -3.43 -2.87 7.88
C ILE A 233 -3.51 -2.33 6.44
N SER A 234 -2.59 -1.44 6.06
CA SER A 234 -2.59 -0.76 4.77
C SER A 234 -1.58 -1.36 3.77
N LEU A 235 -0.93 -2.47 4.11
CA LEU A 235 0.09 -3.17 3.30
C LEU A 235 -0.31 -4.61 3.00
N PRO A 236 -1.37 -4.84 2.18
CA PRO A 236 -1.80 -6.17 1.81
C PRO A 236 -0.71 -6.95 1.06
N ASN A 237 -0.94 -8.25 0.88
CA ASN A 237 -0.11 -9.08 0.02
C ASN A 237 -0.38 -8.75 -1.45
N ASP A 238 0.67 -8.81 -2.26
CA ASP A 238 0.54 -8.59 -3.70
C ASP A 238 0.28 -9.92 -4.38
N VAL A 239 -0.96 -10.12 -4.82
CA VAL A 239 -1.40 -11.35 -5.50
C VAL A 239 -0.58 -11.64 -6.76
N MET A 240 -0.13 -10.60 -7.48
CA MET A 240 0.67 -10.78 -8.68
C MET A 240 2.04 -11.37 -8.33
N HIS A 241 2.76 -10.76 -7.41
CA HIS A 241 4.09 -11.23 -7.01
C HIS A 241 4.03 -12.55 -6.22
N ASP A 242 2.99 -12.74 -5.41
CA ASP A 242 2.90 -13.87 -4.49
C ASP A 242 2.34 -15.12 -5.14
N LEU A 243 1.26 -14.99 -5.92
CA LEU A 243 0.61 -16.12 -6.58
C LEU A 243 1.10 -16.28 -8.02
N ASN A 244 1.09 -15.20 -8.81
CA ASN A 244 1.33 -15.34 -10.26
C ASN A 244 2.82 -15.47 -10.61
N GLU A 245 3.69 -14.77 -9.89
CA GLU A 245 5.14 -14.88 -10.05
C GLU A 245 5.75 -15.92 -9.10
N GLY A 246 5.29 -15.95 -7.84
CA GLY A 246 5.82 -16.82 -6.78
C GLY A 246 5.56 -18.33 -6.96
N ILE A 247 4.41 -18.73 -7.52
CA ILE A 247 4.05 -20.16 -7.68
C ILE A 247 4.79 -20.82 -8.85
N ARG A 248 5.39 -20.06 -9.78
CA ARG A 248 6.07 -20.61 -10.96
C ARG A 248 7.39 -21.35 -10.68
N ARG A 249 7.79 -21.59 -9.43
CA ARG A 249 9.03 -22.30 -9.10
C ARG A 249 8.92 -23.78 -8.72
N GLU A 250 7.74 -24.31 -8.43
CA GLU A 250 7.63 -25.73 -8.00
C GLU A 250 6.57 -26.58 -8.72
N VAL A 251 6.03 -26.12 -9.85
CA VAL A 251 5.12 -26.97 -10.66
C VAL A 251 5.52 -26.91 -12.12
N PHE A 252 6.72 -27.39 -12.46
CA PHE A 252 7.08 -28.00 -13.74
C PHE A 252 8.48 -28.61 -13.58
N PHE A 253 8.55 -29.85 -13.08
CA PHE A 253 9.29 -31.02 -13.59
C PHE A 253 9.14 -32.16 -12.60
#